data_AF-A0A972Z0I2-F1
#
_entry.id   AF-A0A972Z0I2-F1
#
_cell.length_a   1.000
_cell.length_b   1.000
_cell.length_c   1.000
_cell.angle_alpha   90.00
_cell.angle_beta   90.00
_cell.angle_gamma   90.00
#
_symmetry.space_group_name_H-M   'P 1'
#
loop_
_entity.id
_entity.type
_entity.pdbx_description
1 polymer ?
#
loop_
_entity_poly.entity_id
_entity_poly.type
_entity_poly.pdbx_seq_one_letter_code
_entity_poly.pdbx_strand_id
1 'polypeptide(L)'
;MDIRNISPDDWDTLIKWGIDKDKDLLPKDGTGGLMVHVEHLPIAAGFIYLTNSKLAFINDIIYDKNKDKKLLHNSLDLLIVAFEQTLKELGFKTVVIINTDEMLNNSYKALGWKEDITINKLIKNL
;
A
#
# COMPACT_ATOMS: atom_id res chain seq x y z
N MET A 1 11.97 -3.11 -12.63
CA MET A 1 11.36 -3.07 -11.30
C MET A 1 10.78 -4.43 -11.04
N ASP A 2 10.84 -4.89 -9.80
CA ASP A 2 10.28 -6.18 -9.39
C ASP A 2 9.32 -5.97 -8.23
N ILE A 3 8.39 -6.90 -8.05
CA ILE A 3 7.43 -6.87 -6.95
C ILE A 3 7.35 -8.24 -6.28
N ARG A 4 7.33 -8.21 -4.95
CA ARG A 4 7.18 -9.43 -4.14
C ARG A 4 6.32 -9.16 -2.92
N ASN A 5 5.88 -10.24 -2.28
CA ASN A 5 5.28 -10.14 -0.96
C ASN A 5 6.28 -9.55 0.05
N ILE A 6 5.74 -8.80 1.02
CA ILE A 6 6.49 -8.40 2.20
C ILE A 6 6.89 -9.64 2.98
N SER A 7 8.12 -9.66 3.45
CA SER A 7 8.70 -10.73 4.26
C SER A 7 9.07 -10.19 5.66
N PRO A 8 9.29 -11.07 6.65
CA PRO A 8 9.72 -10.65 7.98
C PRO A 8 10.99 -9.79 7.98
N ASP A 9 11.90 -10.03 7.04
CA ASP A 9 13.20 -9.34 6.92
C ASP A 9 13.06 -7.88 6.48
N ASP A 10 11.89 -7.49 5.96
CA ASP A 10 11.61 -6.12 5.51
C ASP A 10 11.27 -5.17 6.67
N TRP A 11 11.05 -5.69 7.87
CA TRP A 11 10.46 -4.93 8.97
C TRP A 11 11.27 -3.70 9.36
N ASP A 12 12.59 -3.82 9.44
CA ASP A 12 13.48 -2.70 9.75
C ASP A 12 13.40 -1.61 8.67
N THR A 13 13.23 -2.00 7.41
CA THR A 13 13.02 -1.06 6.30
C THR A 13 11.68 -0.34 6.43
N LEU A 14 10.61 -1.07 6.77
CA LEU A 14 9.27 -0.49 6.95
C LEU A 14 9.24 0.49 8.12
N ILE A 15 9.89 0.17 9.25
CA ILE A 15 10.06 1.09 10.40
C ILE A 15 10.81 2.35 9.95
N LYS A 16 11.90 2.20 9.22
CA LYS A 16 12.68 3.34 8.73
C LYS A 16 11.85 4.27 7.83
N TRP A 17 10.89 3.74 7.09
CA TRP A 17 9.99 4.54 6.24
C TRP A 17 8.78 5.11 6.99
N GLY A 18 8.58 4.72 8.25
CA GLY A 18 7.59 5.30 9.14
C GLY A 18 6.35 4.44 9.36
N ILE A 19 6.43 3.11 9.23
CA ILE A 19 5.37 2.26 9.81
C ILE A 19 5.36 2.47 11.33
N ASP A 20 4.19 2.80 11.88
CA ASP A 20 4.00 3.16 13.30
C ASP A 20 3.03 2.21 14.02
N LYS A 21 2.77 1.04 13.43
CA LYS A 21 1.86 0.02 13.93
C LYS A 21 2.62 -1.25 14.34
N ASP A 22 2.10 -1.90 15.37
CA ASP A 22 2.53 -3.25 15.72
C ASP A 22 2.17 -4.24 14.59
N LYS A 23 2.97 -5.30 14.44
CA LYS A 23 2.84 -6.28 13.34
C LYS A 23 1.46 -6.94 13.32
N ASP A 24 0.89 -7.19 14.49
CA ASP A 24 -0.42 -7.84 14.66
C ASP A 24 -1.61 -6.93 14.29
N LEU A 25 -1.39 -5.61 14.17
CA LEU A 25 -2.36 -4.66 13.62
C LEU A 25 -2.32 -4.59 12.08
N LEU A 26 -1.37 -5.29 11.46
CA LEU A 26 -1.20 -5.37 10.01
C LEU A 26 -1.63 -6.75 9.48
N PRO A 27 -2.06 -6.84 8.20
CA PRO A 27 -2.45 -8.11 7.61
C PRO A 27 -1.34 -9.16 7.67
N LYS A 28 -1.69 -10.38 8.08
CA LYS A 28 -0.76 -11.53 8.21
C LYS A 28 0.50 -11.18 9.00
N ASP A 29 0.35 -10.59 10.18
CA ASP A 29 1.46 -10.23 11.08
C ASP A 29 2.55 -9.39 10.39
N GLY A 30 2.13 -8.42 9.56
CA GLY A 30 3.02 -7.53 8.82
C GLY A 30 3.57 -8.08 7.50
N THR A 31 3.02 -9.17 6.96
CA THR A 31 3.46 -9.75 5.66
C THR A 31 2.40 -9.74 4.57
N GLY A 32 1.16 -9.36 4.87
CA GLY A 32 0.01 -9.38 3.95
C GLY A 32 -0.02 -8.22 2.95
N GLY A 33 1.14 -7.86 2.41
CA GLY A 33 1.32 -6.74 1.50
C GLY A 33 2.33 -7.01 0.41
N LEU A 34 2.57 -6.01 -0.43
CA LEU A 34 3.53 -6.07 -1.53
C LEU A 34 4.61 -5.00 -1.34
N MET A 35 5.81 -5.28 -1.86
CA MET A 35 6.93 -4.36 -1.89
C MET A 35 7.59 -4.33 -3.27
N VAL A 36 7.78 -3.11 -3.79
CA VAL A 36 8.45 -2.82 -5.06
C VAL A 36 9.94 -2.61 -4.84
N HIS A 37 10.72 -3.22 -5.73
CA HIS A 37 12.18 -3.12 -5.77
C HIS A 37 12.67 -2.57 -7.12
N VAL A 38 13.73 -1.77 -7.07
CA VAL A 38 14.48 -1.27 -8.23
C VAL A 38 15.93 -1.64 -8.03
N GLU A 39 16.52 -2.42 -8.94
CA GLU A 39 17.91 -2.88 -8.82
C GLU A 39 18.20 -3.51 -7.44
N HIS A 40 17.28 -4.33 -6.94
CA HIS A 40 17.31 -4.97 -5.61
C HIS A 40 17.15 -4.02 -4.42
N LEU A 41 16.99 -2.72 -4.63
CA LEU A 41 16.71 -1.76 -3.56
C LEU A 41 15.19 -1.65 -3.34
N PRO A 42 14.70 -1.78 -2.10
CA PRO A 42 13.29 -1.57 -1.79
C PRO A 42 12.95 -0.09 -1.97
N ILE A 43 11.80 0.20 -2.58
CA ILE A 43 11.36 1.59 -2.89
C ILE A 43 10.04 1.96 -2.22
N ALA A 44 9.03 1.09 -2.34
CA ALA A 44 7.70 1.34 -1.82
C ALA A 44 7.05 0.02 -1.38
N ALA A 45 6.20 0.08 -0.36
CA ALA A 45 5.43 -1.05 0.14
C ALA A 45 4.04 -0.59 0.58
N GLY A 46 3.13 -1.54 0.75
CA GLY A 46 1.81 -1.29 1.32
C GLY A 46 1.07 -2.59 1.61
N PHE A 47 -0.08 -2.49 2.27
CA PHE A 47 -0.79 -3.63 2.82
C PHE A 47 -2.17 -3.81 2.21
N ILE A 48 -2.55 -5.07 2.00
CA ILE A 48 -3.88 -5.45 1.51
C ILE A 48 -4.70 -5.99 2.69
N TYR A 49 -5.73 -5.26 3.07
CA TYR A 49 -6.69 -5.67 4.08
C TYR A 49 -7.88 -6.35 3.41
N LEU A 50 -7.93 -7.68 3.51
CA LEU A 50 -9.02 -8.48 3.01
C LEU A 50 -10.18 -8.47 4.00
N THR A 51 -11.40 -8.37 3.49
CA THR A 51 -12.62 -8.55 4.30
C THR A 51 -13.26 -9.90 4.01
N ASN A 52 -14.26 -10.26 4.78
CA ASN A 52 -15.14 -11.41 4.51
C ASN A 52 -16.19 -11.12 3.40
N SER A 53 -16.13 -9.96 2.75
CA SER A 53 -16.99 -9.55 1.64
C SER A 53 -16.18 -9.41 0.34
N LYS A 54 -16.80 -8.89 -0.73
CA LYS A 54 -16.09 -8.56 -1.99
C LYS A 54 -15.48 -7.15 -2.01
N LEU A 55 -15.42 -6.50 -0.85
CA LEU A 55 -14.70 -5.25 -0.60
C LEU A 55 -13.32 -5.53 -0.01
N ALA A 56 -12.29 -4.86 -0.48
CA ALA A 56 -10.97 -4.87 0.13
C ALA A 56 -10.51 -3.43 0.44
N PHE A 57 -9.54 -3.29 1.34
CA PHE A 57 -8.85 -2.03 1.56
C PHE A 57 -7.37 -2.17 1.19
N ILE A 58 -6.82 -1.11 0.60
CA ILE A 58 -5.37 -0.92 0.52
C ILE A 58 -5.05 0.23 1.47
N ASN A 59 -4.09 0.01 2.36
CA ASN A 59 -3.68 1.03 3.32
C ASN A 59 -2.19 0.89 3.66
N ASP A 60 -1.70 1.83 4.47
CA ASP A 60 -0.34 1.83 5.01
C ASP A 60 0.72 1.76 3.90
N ILE A 61 0.47 2.49 2.81
CA ILE A 61 1.45 2.65 1.73
C ILE A 61 2.55 3.59 2.21
N ILE A 62 3.77 3.08 2.22
CA ILE A 62 4.98 3.76 2.68
C ILE A 62 6.11 3.56 1.68
N TYR A 63 7.01 4.53 1.59
CA TYR A 63 8.06 4.55 0.58
C TYR A 63 9.29 5.32 1.06
N ASP A 64 10.44 5.07 0.43
CA ASP A 64 11.68 5.76 0.76
C ASP A 64 11.66 7.20 0.24
N LYS A 65 11.33 8.15 1.14
CA LYS A 65 11.25 9.59 0.85
C LYS A 65 12.57 10.20 0.33
N ASN A 66 13.70 9.49 0.42
CA ASN A 66 14.99 9.95 -0.07
C ASN A 66 15.26 9.61 -1.54
N LYS A 67 14.37 8.86 -2.20
CA LYS A 67 14.52 8.48 -3.60
C LYS A 67 14.08 9.60 -4.54
N ASP A 68 14.55 9.52 -5.78
CA ASP A 68 14.13 10.41 -6.84
C ASP A 68 12.60 10.39 -7.03
N LYS A 69 11.99 11.56 -7.26
CA LYS A 69 10.53 11.70 -7.35
C LYS A 69 9.93 10.92 -8.52
N LYS A 70 10.60 10.88 -9.66
CA LYS A 70 10.11 10.14 -10.84
C LYS A 70 10.20 8.64 -10.58
N LEU A 71 11.28 8.19 -9.94
CA LEU A 71 11.42 6.81 -9.51
C LEU A 71 10.30 6.41 -8.53
N LEU A 72 10.01 7.26 -7.55
CA LEU A 72 8.94 7.05 -6.58
C LEU A 72 7.58 6.95 -7.25
N HIS A 73 7.22 7.92 -8.10
CA HIS A 73 5.95 7.91 -8.82
C HIS A 73 5.76 6.61 -9.62
N ASN A 74 6.76 6.22 -10.41
CA ASN A 74 6.68 4.99 -11.20
C ASN A 74 6.55 3.74 -10.32
N SER A 75 7.20 3.73 -9.15
CA SER A 75 7.15 2.60 -8.21
C SER A 75 5.80 2.52 -7.50
N LEU A 76 5.20 3.67 -7.19
CA LEU A 76 3.85 3.76 -6.61
C LEU A 76 2.79 3.32 -7.62
N ASP A 77 2.89 3.76 -8.87
CA ASP A 77 1.99 3.30 -9.94
C ASP A 77 2.04 1.78 -10.10
N LEU A 78 3.25 1.20 -10.13
CA LEU A 78 3.45 -0.24 -10.21
C LEU A 78 2.84 -0.97 -9.01
N LEU A 79 3.04 -0.45 -7.80
CA LEU A 79 2.50 -1.03 -6.57
C LEU A 79 0.96 -1.05 -6.60
N ILE A 80 0.34 0.05 -7.02
CA ILE A 80 -1.12 0.18 -7.10
C ILE A 80 -1.69 -0.80 -8.14
N VAL A 81 -1.10 -0.86 -9.33
CA VAL A 81 -1.52 -1.80 -10.39
C VAL A 81 -1.41 -3.25 -9.91
N ALA A 82 -0.34 -3.59 -9.19
CA ALA A 82 -0.17 -4.94 -8.67
C ALA A 82 -1.17 -5.29 -7.56
N PHE A 83 -1.54 -4.33 -6.69
CA PHE A 83 -2.62 -4.54 -5.74
C PHE A 83 -3.96 -4.78 -6.43
N GLU A 84 -4.28 -3.98 -7.46
CA GLU A 84 -5.50 -4.19 -8.24
C GLU A 84 -5.53 -5.57 -8.87
N GLN A 85 -4.44 -6.00 -9.49
CA GLN A 85 -4.34 -7.31 -10.12
C GLN A 85 -4.53 -8.42 -9.09
N THR A 86 -3.82 -8.33 -7.96
CA THR A 86 -3.95 -9.29 -6.85
C THR A 86 -5.41 -9.39 -6.37
N LEU A 87 -6.08 -8.26 -6.19
CA LEU A 87 -7.47 -8.23 -5.72
C LEU A 87 -8.46 -8.74 -6.77
N LYS A 88 -8.24 -8.44 -8.05
CA LYS A 88 -9.02 -8.97 -9.18
C LYS A 88 -8.90 -10.50 -9.26
N GLU A 89 -7.69 -11.04 -9.14
CA GLU A 89 -7.43 -12.49 -9.14
C GLU A 89 -8.09 -13.19 -7.94
N LEU A 90 -8.12 -12.55 -6.78
CA LEU A 90 -8.83 -13.03 -5.59
C LEU A 90 -10.37 -12.85 -5.67
N GLY A 91 -10.89 -12.25 -6.75
CA GLY A 91 -12.32 -12.08 -6.99
C GLY A 91 -12.98 -10.99 -6.15
N PHE A 92 -12.23 -9.98 -5.69
CA PHE A 92 -12.78 -8.76 -5.11
C PHE A 92 -13.36 -7.86 -6.19
N LYS A 93 -14.41 -7.10 -5.83
CA LYS A 93 -15.15 -6.24 -6.77
C LYS A 93 -14.90 -4.76 -6.55
N THR A 94 -14.59 -4.38 -5.31
CA THR A 94 -14.40 -2.99 -4.92
C THR A 94 -13.21 -2.89 -4.00
N VAL A 95 -12.42 -1.84 -4.19
CA VAL A 95 -11.28 -1.52 -3.35
C VAL A 95 -11.47 -0.11 -2.83
N VAL A 96 -11.28 0.07 -1.53
CA VAL A 96 -11.34 1.38 -0.88
C VAL A 96 -9.95 1.72 -0.36
N ILE A 97 -9.58 2.97 -0.59
CA ILE A 97 -8.30 3.53 -0.16
C ILE A 97 -8.61 4.79 0.61
N ILE A 98 -8.01 4.90 1.79
CA ILE A 98 -8.16 6.06 2.65
C ILE A 98 -6.75 6.59 2.89
N ASN A 99 -6.38 7.67 2.19
CA ASN A 99 -5.11 8.32 2.38
C ASN A 99 -5.27 9.84 2.23
N THR A 100 -4.29 10.60 2.73
CA THR A 100 -4.20 12.06 2.57
C THR A 100 -2.89 12.48 1.87
N ASP A 101 -2.18 11.53 1.26
CA ASP A 101 -0.89 11.78 0.61
C ASP A 101 -1.13 12.27 -0.82
N GLU A 102 -0.68 13.49 -1.12
CA GLU A 102 -0.91 14.13 -2.41
C GLU A 102 -0.25 13.38 -3.58
N MET A 103 0.95 12.81 -3.35
CA MET A 103 1.67 12.06 -4.39
C MET A 103 0.93 10.76 -4.72
N LEU A 104 0.48 10.03 -3.69
CA LEU A 104 -0.34 8.83 -3.89
C LEU A 104 -1.66 9.16 -4.59
N ASN A 105 -2.33 10.25 -4.19
CA ASN A 105 -3.57 10.68 -4.84
C ASN A 105 -3.38 11.04 -6.31
N ASN A 106 -2.21 11.57 -6.71
CA ASN A 106 -1.89 11.80 -8.12
C ASN A 106 -1.75 10.48 -8.89
N SER A 107 -1.07 9.48 -8.33
CA SER A 107 -0.99 8.13 -8.92
C SER A 107 -2.38 7.49 -9.06
N TYR A 108 -3.23 7.55 -8.03
CA TYR A 108 -4.59 7.02 -8.09
C TYR A 108 -5.43 7.70 -9.18
N LYS A 109 -5.41 9.03 -9.25
CA LYS A 109 -6.13 9.79 -10.29
C LYS A 109 -5.63 9.44 -11.69
N ALA A 110 -4.33 9.32 -11.89
CA ALA A 110 -3.74 8.89 -13.16
C ALA A 110 -4.16 7.48 -13.58
N LEU A 111 -4.40 6.59 -12.61
CA LEU A 111 -4.87 5.22 -12.82
C LEU A 111 -6.40 5.09 -12.91
N GLY A 112 -7.15 6.20 -12.92
CA GLY A 112 -8.60 6.21 -13.12
C GLY A 112 -9.42 5.95 -11.86
N TRP A 113 -8.82 6.04 -10.67
CA TRP A 113 -9.54 5.96 -9.40
C TRP A 113 -10.46 7.18 -9.24
N LYS A 114 -11.63 6.94 -8.66
CA LYS A 114 -12.62 7.99 -8.39
C LYS A 114 -12.56 8.40 -6.92
N GLU A 115 -12.55 9.70 -6.69
CA GLU A 115 -12.63 10.30 -5.35
C GLU A 115 -14.08 10.30 -4.87
N ASP A 116 -14.31 9.87 -3.63
CA ASP A 116 -15.60 9.95 -2.94
C ASP A 116 -15.36 10.65 -1.59
N ILE A 117 -15.99 11.80 -1.36
CA ILE A 117 -15.63 12.72 -0.27
C ILE A 117 -16.70 12.76 0.82
N THR A 118 -16.39 12.15 1.96
CA THR A 118 -16.37 12.73 3.33
C THR A 118 -15.79 11.66 4.27
N ILE A 119 -14.65 11.92 4.93
CA ILE A 119 -14.03 10.94 5.85
C ILE A 119 -13.76 11.61 7.21
N ASN A 120 -14.42 11.10 8.26
CA ASN A 120 -14.06 11.37 9.66
C ASN A 120 -13.31 10.15 10.21
N LYS A 121 -12.05 10.32 10.63
CA LYS A 121 -11.27 9.25 11.27
C LYS A 121 -11.45 9.32 12.78
N LEU A 122 -12.08 8.31 13.37
CA LEU A 122 -12.23 8.13 14.81
C LEU A 122 -11.48 6.85 15.24
N ILE A 123 -10.69 6.91 16.30
CA ILE A 123 -9.89 5.77 16.79
C ILE A 123 -10.18 5.56 18.29
N LYS A 124 -10.36 4.30 18.68
CA LYS A 124 -10.46 3.88 20.08
C LYS A 124 -9.63 2.61 20.29
N ASN A 125 -8.71 2.66 21.25
CA ASN A 125 -7.99 1.46 21.71
C ASN A 125 -8.93 0.67 22.64
N LEU A 126 -9.00 -0.64 22.45
CA LEU A 126 -9.90 -1.54 23.19
C LEU A 126 -9.18 -2.20 24.37
#